data_AF-A0A537W0K8-F1
#
_entry.id   AF-A0A537W0K8-F1
#
_cell.length_a   1.000
_cell.length_b   1.000
_cell.length_c   1.000
_cell.angle_alpha   90.00
_cell.angle_beta   90.00
_cell.angle_gamma   90.00
#
_symmetry.space_group_name_H-M   'P 1'
#
loop_
_entity.id
_entity.type
_entity.pdbx_description
1 polymer ?
#
loop_
_entity_poly.entity_id
_entity_poly.type
_entity_poly.pdbx_seq_one_letter_code
_entity_poly.pdbx_strand_id
1 'polypeptide(L)'
;MASGLLTTPTVARRRIGSDADEWSIRLAALAALGHYDALTFIVDGPARTRYAHNVADDPLSDAATQTAYEEVRRTGSTVQTQTAIQDVSGVLIALRVGRSFAATDALTASRISELLALEVARDGSADRDQKHRRQAFALYELSRLALFGEQMSETLQDVTALITSAFENDVAQIWLLGPDDVLELRAAHPQEELHFERTLPSEHDALAEALHQRRLVRIG
;
A
#
# COMPACT_ATOMS: atom_id res chain seq x y z
N MET A 1 -58.41 -18.97 -5.20
CA MET A 1 -57.98 -17.59 -5.53
C MET A 1 -56.74 -17.26 -4.70
N ALA A 2 -55.69 -16.89 -5.43
CA ALA A 2 -54.33 -16.46 -5.07
C ALA A 2 -53.89 -16.36 -3.59
N SER A 3 -53.03 -17.30 -3.18
CA SER A 3 -51.98 -17.07 -2.19
C SER A 3 -50.84 -16.29 -2.85
N GLY A 4 -50.61 -15.04 -2.42
CA GLY A 4 -49.45 -14.24 -2.81
C GLY A 4 -48.25 -14.58 -1.93
N LEU A 5 -47.25 -15.23 -2.53
CA LEU A 5 -45.96 -15.55 -1.94
C LEU A 5 -45.23 -14.25 -1.57
N LEU A 6 -44.86 -14.11 -0.29
CA LEU A 6 -43.85 -13.16 0.16
C LEU A 6 -42.49 -13.62 -0.38
N THR A 7 -42.12 -13.16 -1.56
CA THR A 7 -40.74 -13.25 -2.05
C THR A 7 -39.86 -12.40 -1.14
N THR A 8 -39.07 -13.04 -0.29
CA THR A 8 -37.90 -12.44 0.37
C THR A 8 -37.02 -11.77 -0.68
N PRO A 9 -36.55 -10.53 -0.47
CA PRO A 9 -35.58 -9.93 -1.37
C PRO A 9 -34.31 -10.79 -1.34
N THR A 10 -34.02 -11.45 -2.45
CA THR A 10 -32.76 -12.13 -2.69
C THR A 10 -31.66 -11.08 -2.67
N VAL A 11 -31.03 -10.88 -1.51
CA VAL A 11 -29.73 -10.22 -1.43
C VAL A 11 -28.76 -11.14 -2.14
N ALA A 12 -28.52 -10.86 -3.42
CA ALA A 12 -27.51 -11.55 -4.20
C ALA A 12 -26.19 -11.46 -3.43
N ARG A 13 -25.69 -12.61 -2.99
CA ARG A 13 -24.41 -12.72 -2.28
C ARG A 13 -23.31 -12.29 -3.24
N ARG A 14 -22.96 -11.00 -3.23
CA ARG A 14 -21.90 -10.44 -4.07
C ARG A 14 -20.61 -11.14 -3.70
N ARG A 15 -19.95 -11.74 -4.69
CA ARG A 15 -18.70 -12.49 -4.53
C ARG A 15 -17.58 -11.46 -4.31
N ILE A 16 -16.92 -11.53 -3.16
CA ILE A 16 -15.75 -10.70 -2.84
C ILE A 16 -14.60 -11.21 -3.70
N GLY A 17 -14.09 -10.38 -4.62
CA GLY A 17 -12.99 -10.74 -5.52
C GLY A 17 -11.71 -9.95 -5.28
N SER A 18 -11.79 -8.82 -4.56
CA SER A 18 -10.68 -7.90 -4.31
C SER A 18 -10.86 -7.10 -3.02
N ASP A 19 -9.78 -6.53 -2.49
CA ASP A 19 -9.82 -5.62 -1.33
C ASP A 19 -10.74 -4.42 -1.58
N ALA A 20 -10.77 -3.92 -2.82
CA ALA A 20 -11.67 -2.84 -3.22
C ALA A 20 -13.15 -3.22 -3.07
N ASP A 21 -13.53 -4.47 -3.38
CA ASP A 21 -14.88 -4.99 -3.18
C ASP A 21 -15.22 -5.07 -1.68
N GLU A 22 -14.28 -5.51 -0.85
CA GLU A 22 -14.47 -5.55 0.61
C GLU A 22 -14.69 -4.15 1.18
N TRP A 23 -13.84 -3.19 0.80
CA TRP A 23 -13.97 -1.80 1.23
C TRP A 23 -15.28 -1.17 0.76
N SER A 24 -15.73 -1.47 -0.46
CA SER A 24 -17.02 -1.02 -0.97
C SER A 24 -18.20 -1.55 -0.15
N ILE A 25 -18.16 -2.83 0.25
CA ILE A 25 -19.19 -3.46 1.10
C ILE A 25 -19.18 -2.85 2.51
N ARG A 26 -18.00 -2.69 3.11
CA ARG A 26 -17.84 -2.07 4.44
C ARG A 26 -18.42 -0.65 4.44
N LEU A 27 -18.07 0.17 3.47
CA LEU A 27 -18.59 1.54 3.34
C LEU A 27 -20.09 1.58 3.04
N ALA A 28 -20.63 0.64 2.26
CA ALA A 28 -22.07 0.52 2.03
C ALA A 28 -22.84 0.25 3.34
N ALA A 29 -22.33 -0.65 4.18
CA ALA A 29 -22.94 -0.94 5.48
C ALA A 29 -22.89 0.27 6.42
N LEU A 30 -21.76 0.98 6.46
CA LEU A 30 -21.60 2.20 7.27
C LEU A 30 -22.48 3.35 6.77
N ALA A 31 -22.65 3.48 5.46
CA ALA A 31 -23.58 4.44 4.87
C ALA A 31 -25.02 4.14 5.26
N ALA A 32 -25.43 2.86 5.24
CA ALA A 32 -26.76 2.45 5.70
C ALA A 32 -26.99 2.75 7.19
N LEU A 33 -25.99 2.49 8.05
CA LEU A 33 -26.06 2.81 9.49
C LEU A 33 -26.18 4.31 9.75
N GLY A 34 -25.40 5.12 9.02
CA GLY A 34 -25.41 6.57 9.11
C GLY A 34 -26.55 7.25 8.33
N HIS A 35 -27.35 6.48 7.59
CA HIS A 35 -28.33 7.01 6.64
C HIS A 35 -27.70 8.04 5.69
N TYR A 36 -26.50 7.74 5.19
CA TYR A 36 -25.79 8.56 4.22
C TYR A 36 -26.03 8.01 2.81
N ASP A 37 -26.11 8.92 1.85
CA ASP A 37 -26.27 8.54 0.45
C ASP A 37 -24.92 8.20 -0.17
N ALA A 38 -23.82 8.75 0.36
CA ALA A 38 -22.46 8.40 -0.04
C ALA A 38 -21.45 8.63 1.09
N LEU A 39 -20.34 7.86 1.04
CA LEU A 39 -19.21 7.96 1.95
C LEU A 39 -17.89 7.93 1.19
N THR A 40 -16.93 8.76 1.59
CA THR A 40 -15.54 8.68 1.14
C THR A 40 -14.61 8.76 2.35
N PHE A 41 -13.69 7.82 2.47
CA PHE A 41 -12.65 7.82 3.48
C PHE A 41 -11.28 7.95 2.79
N ILE A 42 -10.55 9.00 3.16
CA ILE A 42 -9.23 9.31 2.62
C ILE A 42 -8.23 9.14 3.75
N VAL A 43 -7.22 8.32 3.53
CA VAL A 43 -6.13 8.08 4.47
C VAL A 43 -4.87 8.73 3.93
N ASP A 44 -4.24 9.57 4.74
CA ASP A 44 -2.92 10.12 4.46
C ASP A 44 -1.83 9.09 4.82
N GLY A 45 -0.88 8.91 3.90
CA GLY A 45 0.22 7.95 3.96
C GLY A 45 1.18 8.13 2.76
N PRO A 46 2.25 7.32 2.65
CA PRO A 46 3.21 7.42 1.54
C PRO A 46 2.57 7.20 0.17
N ALA A 47 1.47 6.43 0.12
CA ALA A 47 0.49 6.45 -0.95
C ALA A 47 -0.86 6.85 -0.35
N ARG A 48 -1.37 8.03 -0.72
CA ARG A 48 -2.70 8.48 -0.29
C ARG A 48 -3.73 7.45 -0.76
N THR A 49 -4.38 6.79 0.18
CA THR A 49 -5.33 5.72 -0.13
C THR A 49 -6.76 6.22 0.06
N ARG A 50 -7.62 5.90 -0.88
CA ARG A 50 -9.00 6.37 -0.92
C ARG A 50 -9.96 5.19 -1.04
N TYR A 51 -10.96 5.19 -0.18
CA TYR A 51 -12.08 4.25 -0.21
C TYR A 51 -13.37 5.02 -0.39
N ALA A 52 -14.23 4.59 -1.31
CA ALA A 52 -15.47 5.30 -1.60
C ALA A 52 -16.65 4.36 -1.80
N HIS A 53 -17.83 4.82 -1.40
CA HIS A 53 -19.10 4.18 -1.66
C HIS A 53 -20.09 5.20 -2.24
N ASN A 54 -20.67 4.82 -3.38
CA ASN A 54 -21.61 5.65 -4.13
C ASN A 54 -21.04 7.03 -4.51
N VAL A 55 -19.73 7.07 -4.76
CA VAL A 55 -18.99 8.20 -5.32
C VAL A 55 -18.23 7.66 -6.52
N ALA A 56 -18.21 8.39 -7.64
CA ALA A 56 -17.49 7.97 -8.84
C ALA A 56 -15.99 7.74 -8.55
N ASP A 57 -15.39 6.76 -9.26
CA ASP A 57 -14.04 6.25 -9.02
C ASP A 57 -12.92 7.29 -9.21
N ASP A 58 -13.17 8.36 -9.96
CA ASP A 58 -12.28 9.53 -9.96
C ASP A 58 -13.05 10.84 -9.96
N PRO A 59 -13.02 11.56 -8.83
CA PRO A 59 -13.31 12.97 -8.79
C PRO A 59 -12.06 13.79 -8.42
N LEU A 60 -10.91 13.21 -8.07
CA LEU A 60 -9.79 13.90 -7.38
C LEU A 60 -8.49 14.02 -8.20
N SER A 61 -8.38 13.44 -9.40
CA SER A 61 -7.33 13.88 -10.34
C SER A 61 -7.57 15.31 -10.85
N ASP A 62 -8.71 15.87 -10.48
CA ASP A 62 -9.48 16.80 -11.26
C ASP A 62 -10.05 17.90 -10.36
N ALA A 63 -10.26 19.09 -10.93
CA ALA A 63 -10.94 20.20 -10.28
C ALA A 63 -12.39 19.85 -9.83
N ALA A 64 -12.82 18.62 -10.07
CA ALA A 64 -14.11 18.03 -9.75
C ALA A 64 -14.29 17.59 -8.28
N THR A 65 -13.25 17.26 -7.52
CA THR A 65 -13.36 17.17 -6.04
C THR A 65 -13.30 18.54 -5.45
N GLN A 66 -12.67 19.47 -6.15
CA GLN A 66 -12.83 20.89 -5.95
C GLN A 66 -14.22 21.38 -6.39
N THR A 67 -15.04 20.56 -7.09
CA THR A 67 -16.43 20.88 -7.46
C THR A 67 -17.49 20.12 -6.65
N ALA A 68 -17.25 18.90 -6.16
CA ALA A 68 -18.02 18.29 -5.07
C ALA A 68 -17.97 19.19 -3.81
N TYR A 69 -16.82 19.81 -3.63
CA TYR A 69 -16.46 20.93 -2.76
C TYR A 69 -17.06 22.30 -3.14
N GLU A 70 -17.42 22.54 -4.41
CA GLU A 70 -18.16 23.73 -4.86
C GLU A 70 -19.68 23.53 -5.00
N GLU A 71 -20.20 22.32 -4.78
CA GLU A 71 -21.62 21.98 -5.03
C GLU A 71 -22.28 21.20 -3.87
N VAL A 72 -21.53 20.81 -2.85
CA VAL A 72 -21.99 21.09 -1.46
C VAL A 72 -22.41 22.55 -1.38
N ARG A 73 -21.64 23.44 -2.03
CA ARG A 73 -21.83 24.89 -2.09
C ARG A 73 -23.12 25.34 -2.80
N ARG A 74 -23.95 24.43 -3.37
CA ARG A 74 -25.27 24.80 -3.92
C ARG A 74 -26.49 24.36 -3.10
N THR A 75 -26.55 23.19 -2.44
CA THR A 75 -27.78 22.78 -1.68
C THR A 75 -27.65 21.68 -0.58
N GLY A 76 -26.85 20.63 -0.74
CA GLY A 76 -27.01 19.38 0.05
C GLY A 76 -25.94 19.19 1.12
N SER A 77 -26.37 19.09 2.38
CA SER A 77 -25.54 19.13 3.60
C SER A 77 -24.47 18.03 3.61
N THR A 78 -23.29 18.34 4.18
CA THR A 78 -22.15 17.41 4.33
C THR A 78 -21.59 17.43 5.74
N VAL A 79 -21.08 16.28 6.17
CA VAL A 79 -20.25 16.18 7.38
C VAL A 79 -18.87 15.68 7.01
N GLN A 80 -17.87 16.41 7.50
CA GLN A 80 -16.47 16.02 7.46
C GLN A 80 -16.00 15.76 8.89
N THR A 81 -15.36 14.62 9.10
CA THR A 81 -14.71 14.30 10.38
C THR A 81 -13.27 13.88 10.10
N GLN A 82 -12.36 14.47 10.86
CA GLN A 82 -10.95 14.09 10.89
C GLN A 82 -10.77 13.06 11.98
N THR A 83 -9.98 12.03 11.68
CA THR A 83 -9.65 10.98 12.64
C THR A 83 -8.16 10.69 12.58
N ALA A 84 -7.58 10.46 13.74
CA ALA A 84 -6.18 10.10 13.89
C ALA A 84 -6.06 8.98 14.93
N ILE A 85 -5.67 7.78 14.50
CA ILE A 85 -5.51 6.61 15.37
C ILE A 85 -4.28 5.83 14.91
N GLN A 86 -3.35 5.52 15.84
CA GLN A 86 -2.23 4.59 15.63
C GLN A 86 -1.53 4.76 14.26
N ASP A 87 -1.00 5.96 14.02
CA ASP A 87 -0.28 6.36 12.79
C ASP A 87 -1.14 6.48 11.52
N VAL A 88 -2.45 6.30 11.62
CA VAL A 88 -3.42 6.57 10.54
C VAL A 88 -4.03 7.94 10.76
N SER A 89 -3.82 8.87 9.84
CA SER A 89 -4.53 10.15 9.75
C SER A 89 -5.46 10.10 8.55
N GLY A 90 -6.72 10.50 8.71
CA GLY A 90 -7.66 10.47 7.61
C GLY A 90 -8.87 11.37 7.77
N VAL A 91 -9.58 11.54 6.65
CA VAL A 91 -10.80 12.33 6.56
C VAL A 91 -11.92 11.44 6.06
N LEU A 92 -13.03 11.38 6.80
CA LEU A 92 -14.28 10.84 6.31
C LEU A 92 -15.18 11.99 5.85
N ILE A 93 -15.69 11.87 4.64
CA ILE A 93 -16.67 12.76 4.04
C ILE A 93 -17.97 11.97 3.86
N ALA A 94 -19.03 12.43 4.54
CA ALA A 94 -20.37 11.88 4.40
C ALA A 94 -21.28 12.86 3.65
N LEU A 95 -22.03 12.34 2.67
CA LEU A 95 -22.94 13.11 1.85
C LEU A 95 -24.38 12.64 2.05
N ARG A 96 -25.31 13.61 2.04
CA ARG A 96 -26.75 13.35 2.08
C ARG A 96 -27.50 14.28 1.15
N VAL A 97 -28.47 13.75 0.39
CA VAL A 97 -29.25 14.44 -0.62
C VAL A 97 -30.67 14.68 -0.11
N GLY A 98 -31.16 15.91 -0.27
CA GLY A 98 -32.54 16.27 0.08
C GLY A 98 -32.85 16.31 1.58
N ARG A 99 -31.84 16.19 2.46
CA ARG A 99 -31.97 16.27 3.92
C ARG A 99 -30.75 16.97 4.53
N SER A 100 -30.97 17.71 5.61
CA SER A 100 -29.88 18.32 6.38
C SER A 100 -29.24 17.31 7.35
N PHE A 101 -27.99 17.57 7.75
CA PHE A 101 -27.34 16.86 8.85
C PHE A 101 -27.76 17.46 10.19
N ALA A 102 -28.14 16.59 11.13
CA ALA A 102 -28.30 16.91 12.54
C ALA A 102 -26.98 16.69 13.30
N ALA A 103 -26.88 17.23 14.52
CA ALA A 103 -25.70 17.02 15.38
C ALA A 103 -25.42 15.53 15.66
N THR A 104 -26.47 14.71 15.75
CA THR A 104 -26.35 13.25 15.89
C THR A 104 -25.72 12.59 14.68
N ASP A 105 -25.94 13.12 13.48
CA ASP A 105 -25.31 12.59 12.26
C ASP A 105 -23.81 12.87 12.28
N ALA A 106 -23.40 14.06 12.76
CA ALA A 106 -21.98 14.37 12.92
C ALA A 106 -21.27 13.44 13.91
N LEU A 107 -21.94 13.10 15.02
CA LEU A 107 -21.43 12.13 15.99
C LEU A 107 -21.35 10.71 15.39
N THR A 108 -22.34 10.30 14.61
CA THR A 108 -22.32 9.02 13.90
C THR A 108 -21.19 8.95 12.89
N ALA A 109 -20.96 10.02 12.11
CA ALA A 109 -19.84 10.12 11.19
C ALA A 109 -18.50 10.00 11.93
N SER A 110 -18.33 10.69 13.07
CA SER A 110 -17.11 10.61 13.90
C SER A 110 -16.84 9.19 14.40
N ARG A 111 -17.86 8.46 14.86
CA ARG A 111 -17.69 7.06 15.29
C ARG A 111 -17.35 6.14 14.12
N ILE A 112 -17.96 6.38 12.96
CA ILE A 112 -17.67 5.65 11.73
C ILE A 112 -16.22 5.91 11.29
N SER A 113 -15.72 7.14 11.39
CA SER A 113 -14.34 7.47 11.04
C SER A 113 -13.34 6.82 11.99
N GLU A 114 -13.62 6.79 13.30
CA GLU A 114 -12.82 6.05 14.28
C GLU A 114 -12.75 4.54 13.96
N LEU A 115 -13.87 3.91 13.62
CA LEU A 115 -13.90 2.49 13.23
C LEU A 115 -13.10 2.23 11.95
N LEU A 116 -13.23 3.10 10.94
CA LEU A 116 -12.48 2.99 9.69
C LEU A 116 -10.97 3.18 9.90
N ALA A 117 -10.57 4.14 10.73
CA ALA A 117 -9.16 4.36 11.07
C ALA A 117 -8.56 3.16 11.81
N LEU A 118 -9.31 2.55 12.74
CA LEU A 118 -8.88 1.32 13.42
C LEU A 118 -8.69 0.15 12.45
N GLU A 119 -9.59 -0.02 11.47
CA GLU A 119 -9.47 -1.10 10.49
C GLU A 119 -8.24 -0.91 9.60
N VAL A 120 -7.99 0.32 9.13
CA VAL A 120 -6.78 0.64 8.37
C VAL A 120 -5.52 0.45 9.21
N ALA A 121 -5.54 0.83 10.49
CA ALA A 121 -4.40 0.64 11.39
C ALA A 121 -4.08 -0.84 11.59
N ARG A 122 -5.11 -1.70 11.71
CA ARG A 122 -4.96 -3.15 11.83
C ARG A 122 -4.37 -3.77 10.58
N ASP A 123 -4.90 -3.42 9.41
CA ASP A 123 -4.41 -3.92 8.14
C ASP A 123 -2.93 -3.52 7.92
N GLY A 124 -2.62 -2.25 8.16
CA GLY A 124 -1.24 -1.75 8.11
C GLY A 124 -0.32 -2.42 9.13
N SER A 125 -0.80 -2.79 10.33
CA SER A 125 0.00 -3.52 11.31
C SER A 125 0.30 -4.95 10.87
N ALA A 126 -0.66 -5.63 10.25
CA ALA A 126 -0.48 -6.98 9.73
C ALA A 126 0.53 -7.01 8.57
N ASP A 127 0.47 -6.04 7.66
CA ASP A 127 1.45 -5.88 6.58
C ASP A 127 2.85 -5.60 7.13
N ARG A 128 2.97 -4.69 8.10
CA ARG A 128 4.25 -4.41 8.77
C ARG A 128 4.82 -5.64 9.47
N ASP A 129 4.00 -6.40 10.20
CA ASP A 129 4.42 -7.63 10.86
C ASP A 129 4.83 -8.71 9.86
N GLN A 130 4.15 -8.79 8.71
CA GLN A 130 4.54 -9.69 7.63
C GLN A 130 5.88 -9.27 7.01
N LYS A 131 6.09 -7.98 6.76
CA LYS A 131 7.38 -7.44 6.29
C LYS A 131 8.50 -7.69 7.28
N HIS A 132 8.29 -7.43 8.57
CA HIS A 132 9.27 -7.71 9.62
C HIS A 132 9.59 -9.21 9.71
N ARG A 133 8.59 -10.10 9.63
CA ARG A 133 8.83 -11.55 9.60
C ARG A 133 9.64 -11.98 8.38
N ARG A 134 9.33 -11.44 7.19
CA ARG A 134 10.12 -11.69 5.97
C ARG A 134 11.55 -11.22 6.12
N GLN A 135 11.76 -10.02 6.67
CA GLN A 135 13.10 -9.47 6.92
C GLN A 135 13.88 -10.31 7.94
N ALA A 136 13.27 -10.70 9.05
CA ALA A 136 13.92 -11.54 10.07
C ALA A 136 14.30 -12.91 9.50
N PHE A 137 13.41 -13.51 8.69
CA PHE A 137 13.70 -14.76 7.98
C PHE A 137 14.85 -14.58 6.97
N ALA A 138 14.85 -13.50 6.20
CA ALA A 138 15.93 -13.21 5.26
C ALA A 138 17.27 -13.03 5.98
N LEU A 139 17.32 -12.33 7.11
CA LEU A 139 18.55 -12.19 7.90
C LEU A 139 19.04 -13.54 8.43
N TYR A 140 18.12 -14.41 8.86
CA TYR A 140 18.46 -15.78 9.25
C TYR A 140 19.04 -16.58 8.08
N GLU A 141 18.39 -16.56 6.92
CA GLU A 141 18.84 -17.29 5.74
C GLU A 141 20.17 -16.74 5.18
N LEU A 142 20.36 -15.43 5.19
CA LEU A 142 21.64 -14.80 4.82
C LEU A 142 22.77 -15.28 5.76
N SER A 143 22.49 -15.36 7.06
CA SER A 143 23.45 -15.89 8.03
C SER A 143 23.73 -17.37 7.78
N ARG A 144 22.70 -18.16 7.45
CA ARG A 144 22.82 -19.58 7.10
C ARG A 144 23.69 -19.78 5.85
N LEU A 145 23.43 -19.03 4.79
CA LEU A 145 24.20 -19.06 3.54
C LEU A 145 25.65 -18.65 3.76
N ALA A 146 25.90 -17.60 4.55
CA ALA A 146 27.25 -17.15 4.86
C ALA A 146 28.07 -18.16 5.66
N LEU A 147 27.44 -18.96 6.53
CA LEU A 147 28.12 -19.92 7.40
C LEU A 147 28.25 -21.32 6.79
N PHE A 148 27.31 -21.72 5.93
CA PHE A 148 27.19 -23.11 5.45
C PHE A 148 27.21 -23.24 3.92
N GLY A 149 27.40 -22.14 3.18
CA GLY A 149 27.53 -22.19 1.73
C GLY A 149 28.74 -23.04 1.31
N GLU A 150 28.51 -24.04 0.46
CA GLU A 150 29.58 -24.92 -0.03
C GLU A 150 30.28 -24.33 -1.26
N GLN A 151 29.50 -23.78 -2.19
CA GLN A 151 29.99 -23.16 -3.41
C GLN A 151 29.70 -21.67 -3.40
N MET A 152 30.75 -20.85 -3.52
CA MET A 152 30.65 -19.39 -3.46
C MET A 152 29.70 -18.83 -4.52
N SER A 153 29.79 -19.29 -5.78
CA SER A 153 28.94 -18.80 -6.87
C SER A 153 27.47 -19.08 -6.65
N GLU A 154 27.13 -20.31 -6.23
CA GLU A 154 25.76 -20.71 -5.91
C GLU A 154 25.23 -19.92 -4.71
N THR A 155 26.05 -19.79 -3.66
CA THR A 155 25.70 -19.03 -2.46
C THR A 155 25.41 -17.56 -2.78
N LEU A 156 26.24 -16.91 -3.61
CA LEU A 156 26.02 -15.51 -4.00
C LEU A 156 24.76 -15.36 -4.88
N GLN A 157 24.47 -16.35 -5.73
CA GLN A 157 23.25 -16.36 -6.52
C GLN A 157 22.01 -16.47 -5.62
N ASP A 158 22.01 -17.39 -4.65
CA ASP A 158 20.95 -17.56 -3.66
C ASP A 158 20.75 -16.30 -2.83
N VAL A 159 21.84 -15.64 -2.43
CA VAL A 159 21.79 -14.35 -1.72
C VAL A 159 21.08 -13.28 -2.57
N THR A 160 21.42 -13.13 -3.85
CA THR A 160 20.77 -12.13 -4.71
C THR A 160 19.27 -12.41 -4.87
N ALA A 161 18.88 -13.67 -5.10
CA ALA A 161 17.46 -14.06 -5.22
C ALA A 161 16.69 -13.83 -3.91
N LEU A 162 17.30 -14.13 -2.76
CA LEU A 162 16.73 -13.89 -1.44
C LEU A 162 16.54 -12.39 -1.18
N ILE A 163 17.50 -11.54 -1.54
CA ILE A 163 17.41 -10.09 -1.34
C ILE A 163 16.32 -9.48 -2.23
N THR A 164 16.24 -9.87 -3.50
CA THR A 164 15.17 -9.45 -4.41
C THR A 164 13.80 -9.81 -3.84
N SER A 165 13.58 -11.07 -3.47
CA SER A 165 12.28 -11.56 -3.00
C SER A 165 11.87 -11.06 -1.61
N ALA A 166 12.80 -10.98 -0.66
CA ALA A 166 12.50 -10.60 0.71
C ALA A 166 12.28 -9.09 0.89
N PHE A 167 12.93 -8.27 0.07
CA PHE A 167 12.89 -6.81 0.15
C PHE A 167 12.16 -6.14 -1.01
N GLU A 168 11.56 -6.93 -1.91
CA GLU A 168 10.79 -6.42 -3.06
C GLU A 168 11.63 -5.50 -3.96
N ASN A 169 12.93 -5.82 -4.11
CA ASN A 169 13.77 -5.11 -5.07
C ASN A 169 13.57 -5.73 -6.46
N ASP A 170 13.53 -4.92 -7.50
CA ASP A 170 13.43 -5.42 -8.88
C ASP A 170 14.72 -6.13 -9.32
N VAL A 171 15.88 -5.62 -8.86
CA VAL A 171 17.20 -6.13 -9.22
C VAL A 171 18.12 -6.17 -7.99
N ALA A 172 18.89 -7.25 -7.85
CA ALA A 172 20.00 -7.35 -6.90
C ALA A 172 21.24 -7.89 -7.61
N GLN A 173 22.39 -7.22 -7.42
CA GLN A 173 23.67 -7.60 -8.03
C GLN A 173 24.79 -7.56 -7.00
N ILE A 174 25.69 -8.55 -7.07
CA ILE A 174 26.90 -8.60 -6.25
C ILE A 174 28.11 -8.47 -7.16
N TRP A 175 28.86 -7.40 -6.94
CA TRP A 175 30.10 -7.09 -7.64
C TRP A 175 31.27 -7.27 -6.68
N LEU A 176 32.36 -7.88 -7.15
CA LEU A 176 33.61 -7.96 -6.41
C LEU A 176 34.65 -7.08 -7.08
N LEU A 177 35.30 -6.23 -6.27
CA LEU A 177 36.44 -5.44 -6.69
C LEU A 177 37.69 -6.32 -6.72
N GLY A 178 38.25 -6.50 -7.91
CA GLY A 178 39.51 -7.20 -8.12
C GLY A 178 40.73 -6.34 -7.79
N PRO A 179 41.94 -6.94 -7.82
CA PRO A 179 43.19 -6.23 -7.51
C PRO A 179 43.57 -5.15 -8.52
N ASP A 180 43.04 -5.20 -9.75
CA ASP A 180 43.29 -4.19 -10.80
C ASP A 180 42.26 -3.03 -10.77
N ASP A 181 41.57 -2.85 -9.64
CA ASP A 181 40.41 -1.96 -9.48
C ASP A 181 39.25 -2.25 -10.45
N VAL A 182 39.21 -3.43 -11.06
CA VAL A 182 38.13 -3.83 -11.96
C VAL A 182 37.01 -4.48 -11.16
N LEU A 183 35.77 -4.03 -11.38
CA LEU A 183 34.58 -4.67 -10.81
C LEU A 183 34.12 -5.84 -11.69
N GLU A 184 33.99 -7.02 -11.07
CA GLU A 184 33.47 -8.22 -11.72
C GLU A 184 32.14 -8.62 -11.09
N LEU A 185 31.12 -8.81 -11.93
CA LEU A 185 29.82 -9.31 -11.49
C LEU A 185 29.95 -10.77 -11.09
N ARG A 186 29.49 -11.12 -9.88
CA ARG A 186 29.52 -12.50 -9.36
C ARG A 186 28.16 -13.17 -9.30
N ALA A 187 27.12 -12.39 -9.04
CA ALA A 187 25.76 -12.87 -8.97
C ALA A 187 24.80 -11.74 -9.29
N ALA A 188 23.67 -12.07 -9.91
CA ALA A 188 22.62 -11.14 -10.21
C ALA A 188 21.26 -11.81 -10.24
N HIS A 189 20.23 -11.08 -9.84
CA HIS A 189 18.85 -11.51 -9.97
C HIS A 189 17.97 -10.31 -10.38
N PRO A 190 17.18 -10.39 -11.48
CA PRO A 190 17.17 -11.49 -12.46
C PRO A 190 18.52 -11.62 -13.19
N GLN A 191 18.80 -12.81 -13.73
CA GLN A 191 20.03 -13.07 -14.51
C GLN A 191 19.92 -12.60 -15.97
N GLU A 192 18.72 -12.20 -16.39
CA GLU A 192 18.43 -11.73 -17.74
C GLU A 192 18.77 -10.24 -17.85
N GLU A 193 19.10 -9.78 -19.06
CA GLU A 193 19.36 -8.36 -19.36
C GLU A 193 20.56 -7.74 -18.62
N LEU A 194 21.56 -8.55 -18.27
CA LEU A 194 22.82 -8.06 -17.73
C LEU A 194 23.61 -7.33 -18.83
N HIS A 195 23.62 -6.01 -18.79
CA HIS A 195 24.33 -5.18 -19.76
C HIS A 195 25.86 -5.22 -19.60
N PHE A 196 26.35 -5.53 -18.40
CA PHE A 196 27.77 -5.53 -18.07
C PHE A 196 28.09 -6.66 -17.08
N GLU A 197 29.11 -7.45 -17.39
CA GLU A 197 29.65 -8.48 -16.48
C GLU A 197 30.97 -8.01 -15.82
N ARG A 198 31.58 -6.97 -16.40
CA ARG A 198 32.84 -6.39 -15.97
C ARG A 198 32.81 -4.90 -16.26
N THR A 199 33.28 -4.11 -15.30
CA THR A 199 33.28 -2.64 -15.40
C THR A 199 34.69 -2.15 -15.04
N LEU A 200 35.27 -1.30 -15.89
CA LEU A 200 36.63 -0.77 -15.70
C LEU A 200 36.63 0.40 -14.70
N PRO A 201 37.77 0.74 -14.06
CA PRO A 201 37.88 1.89 -13.16
C PRO A 201 37.26 3.16 -13.73
N SER A 202 37.60 3.49 -14.98
CA SER A 202 37.08 4.67 -15.69
C SER A 202 35.55 4.72 -15.85
N GLU A 203 34.88 3.57 -15.74
CA GLU A 203 33.42 3.43 -15.87
C GLU A 203 32.73 3.44 -14.49
N HIS A 204 33.47 3.30 -13.39
CA HIS A 204 32.93 3.18 -12.04
C HIS A 204 33.74 3.92 -10.95
N ASP A 205 34.56 4.92 -11.29
CA ASP A 205 35.47 5.60 -10.35
C ASP A 205 34.77 6.03 -9.05
N ALA A 206 33.55 6.57 -9.13
CA ALA A 206 32.77 6.96 -7.95
C ALA A 206 32.37 5.77 -7.05
N LEU A 207 32.10 4.60 -7.64
CA LEU A 207 31.78 3.37 -6.90
C LEU A 207 33.04 2.76 -6.28
N ALA A 208 34.17 2.78 -7.01
CA ALA A 208 35.47 2.33 -6.51
C ALA A 208 35.94 3.18 -5.33
N GLU A 209 35.76 4.50 -5.40
CA GLU A 209 36.08 5.42 -4.30
C GLU A 209 35.17 5.17 -3.08
N ALA A 210 33.87 4.95 -3.30
CA ALA A 210 32.92 4.61 -2.24
C ALA A 210 33.27 3.31 -1.50
N LEU A 211 33.65 2.27 -2.26
CA LEU A 211 34.09 0.97 -1.73
C LEU A 211 35.38 1.11 -0.92
N HIS A 212 36.36 1.87 -1.43
CA HIS A 212 37.60 2.17 -0.70
C HIS A 212 37.34 2.93 0.60
N GLN A 213 36.40 3.87 0.59
CA GLN A 213 36.03 4.65 1.77
C GLN A 213 35.09 3.90 2.75
N ARG A 214 34.65 2.67 2.41
CA ARG A 214 33.68 1.86 3.18
C ARG A 214 32.39 2.63 3.51
N ARG A 215 31.94 3.48 2.60
CA ARG A 215 30.77 4.33 2.83
C ARG A 215 29.58 3.81 2.02
N LEU A 216 28.41 3.74 2.67
CA LEU A 216 27.17 3.44 1.97
C LEU A 216 26.82 4.63 1.07
N VAL A 217 26.78 4.39 -0.24
CA VAL A 217 26.37 5.39 -1.22
C VAL A 217 24.99 5.02 -1.73
N ARG A 218 24.03 5.90 -1.46
CA ARG A 218 22.68 5.81 -2.02
C ARG A 218 22.70 6.63 -3.30
N ILE A 219 22.71 5.96 -4.44
CA ILE A 219 22.52 6.59 -5.74
C ILE A 219 21.00 6.58 -5.97
N GLY A 220 20.42 7.77 -6.06
CA GLY A 220 19.00 7.99 -6.32
C GLY A 220 18.78 8.50 -7.73
#